data_AF-T1B3P4-F1
#
_entry.id   AF-T1B3P4-F1
#
_cell.length_a   1.000
_cell.length_b   1.000
_cell.length_c   1.000
_cell.angle_alpha   90.00
_cell.angle_beta   90.00
_cell.angle_gamma   90.00
#
_symmetry.space_group_name_H-M   'P 1'
#
loop_
_entity.id
_entity.type
_entity.pdbx_description
1 polymer ?
#
loop_
_entity_poly.entity_id
_entity_poly.type
_entity_poly.pdbx_seq_one_letter_code
_entity_poly.pdbx_strand_id
1 'polypeptide(L)'
;MLSAGLMHGDARTVSGEGLKPYTQEPWLSPAGLAWRDSPANSGDREVLRRVSDPFSADGGLKRLRGNLGRSVIKVSAVKPEHRVIEAPARVFDSQEAVLQAFQAGELARDVVVVVRF
;
A
#
# COMPACT_ATOMS: atom_id res chain seq x y z
N MET A 1 15.64 -2.03 2.87
CA MET A 1 15.22 -2.78 1.66
C MET A 1 16.43 -3.36 0.94
N LEU A 2 17.37 -2.53 0.42
CA LEU A 2 18.56 -2.99 -0.32
C LEU A 2 19.45 -3.92 0.53
N SER A 3 19.82 -3.49 1.72
CA SER A 3 20.59 -4.29 2.69
C SER A 3 19.85 -5.54 3.19
N ALA A 4 18.54 -5.61 3.02
CA ALA A 4 17.71 -6.74 3.42
C ALA A 4 17.45 -7.73 2.27
N GLY A 5 18.07 -7.51 1.09
CA GLY A 5 17.85 -8.37 -0.09
C GLY A 5 16.46 -8.26 -0.71
N LEU A 6 15.68 -7.23 -0.35
CA LEU A 6 14.32 -7.02 -0.83
C LEU A 6 14.24 -6.15 -2.09
N MET A 7 15.38 -5.74 -2.64
CA MET A 7 15.49 -4.99 -3.90
C MET A 7 16.67 -5.52 -4.71
N HIS A 8 16.50 -5.55 -6.04
CA HIS A 8 17.56 -5.88 -6.99
C HIS A 8 18.60 -4.76 -7.05
N GLY A 9 19.70 -4.94 -6.31
CA GLY A 9 20.73 -3.91 -6.16
C GLY A 9 21.57 -3.64 -7.40
N ASP A 10 21.50 -4.52 -8.40
CA ASP A 10 22.24 -4.53 -9.66
C ASP A 10 21.47 -3.88 -10.82
N ALA A 11 20.26 -3.37 -10.58
CA ALA A 11 19.48 -2.70 -11.61
C ALA A 11 20.22 -1.47 -12.17
N ARG A 12 20.26 -1.33 -13.50
CA ARG A 12 20.78 -0.14 -14.17
C ARG A 12 19.82 1.04 -13.98
N THR A 13 20.36 2.21 -13.68
CA THR A 13 19.58 3.43 -13.42
C THR A 13 20.11 4.62 -14.22
N VAL A 14 19.43 5.75 -14.11
CA VAL A 14 19.93 7.03 -14.67
C VAL A 14 21.19 7.52 -13.98
N SER A 15 21.47 7.05 -12.75
CA SER A 15 22.67 7.37 -11.97
C SER A 15 23.82 6.37 -12.18
N GLY A 16 23.72 5.51 -13.20
CA GLY A 16 24.72 4.50 -13.51
C GLY A 16 24.32 3.10 -13.06
N GLU A 17 25.30 2.31 -12.65
CA GLU A 17 25.09 0.91 -12.26
C GLU A 17 24.65 0.77 -10.80
N GLY A 18 23.57 0.00 -10.60
CA GLY A 18 23.06 -0.38 -9.29
C GLY A 18 22.22 0.68 -8.58
N LEU A 19 21.62 0.26 -7.47
CA LEU A 19 20.72 1.09 -6.64
C LEU A 19 21.41 1.79 -5.46
N LYS A 20 22.69 1.52 -5.19
CA LYS A 20 23.41 2.13 -4.07
C LYS A 20 23.39 3.67 -4.10
N PRO A 21 23.52 4.37 -5.24
CA PRO A 21 23.41 5.83 -5.28
C PRO A 21 22.06 6.37 -4.78
N TYR A 22 20.98 5.57 -4.83
CA TYR A 22 19.65 5.96 -4.34
C TYR A 22 19.49 5.83 -2.82
N THR A 23 20.54 5.40 -2.09
CA THR A 23 20.59 5.48 -0.61
C THR A 23 21.34 6.71 -0.12
N GLN A 24 21.58 7.67 -1.02
CA GLN A 24 22.25 8.94 -0.76
C GLN A 24 21.28 10.09 -0.99
N GLU A 25 21.50 11.19 -0.27
CA GLU A 25 20.77 12.43 -0.44
C GLU A 25 21.66 13.50 -1.08
N PRO A 26 21.13 14.31 -2.01
CA PRO A 26 21.83 15.47 -2.51
C PRO A 26 21.91 16.53 -1.40
N TRP A 27 23.00 17.27 -1.36
CA TRP A 27 23.17 18.41 -0.48
C TRP A 27 24.03 19.48 -1.13
N LEU A 28 23.89 20.72 -0.66
CA LEU A 28 24.67 21.85 -1.15
C LEU A 28 25.91 22.02 -0.26
N SER A 29 27.07 21.60 -0.77
CA SER A 29 28.36 21.82 -0.14
C SER A 29 28.92 23.21 -0.51
N PRO A 30 29.98 23.70 0.18
CA PRO A 30 30.66 24.94 -0.22
C PRO A 30 31.21 24.93 -1.65
N ALA A 31 31.49 23.74 -2.21
CA ALA A 31 31.98 23.57 -3.58
C ALA A 31 30.85 23.36 -4.61
N GLY A 32 29.58 23.37 -4.18
CA GLY A 32 28.40 23.11 -5.01
C GLY A 32 27.69 21.80 -4.67
N LEU A 33 26.91 21.29 -5.63
CA LEU A 33 26.13 20.06 -5.48
C LEU A 33 27.02 18.87 -5.16
N ALA A 34 26.69 18.16 -4.08
CA ALA A 34 27.33 16.92 -3.70
C ALA A 34 26.30 15.91 -3.20
N TRP A 35 26.72 14.66 -3.02
CA TRP A 35 25.91 13.58 -2.44
C TRP A 35 26.55 13.08 -1.15
N ARG A 36 25.72 12.67 -0.20
CA ARG A 36 26.15 12.05 1.06
C ARG A 36 25.20 10.92 1.42
N ASP A 37 25.65 9.99 2.26
CA ASP A 37 24.79 8.91 2.72
C ASP A 37 23.58 9.46 3.50
N SER A 38 22.39 8.95 3.17
CA SER A 38 21.18 9.27 3.92
C SER A 38 21.25 8.71 5.35
N PRO A 39 20.52 9.27 6.32
CA PRO A 39 20.53 8.80 7.70
C PRO A 39 20.25 7.30 7.82
N ALA A 40 21.11 6.58 8.56
CA ALA A 40 20.95 5.14 8.82
C ALA A 40 19.81 4.83 9.80
N ASN A 41 19.32 5.84 10.52
CA ASN A 41 18.28 5.75 11.53
C ASN A 41 17.09 6.61 11.10
N SER A 42 15.88 6.14 11.36
CA SER A 42 14.69 6.99 11.19
C SER A 42 14.69 8.13 12.21
N GLY A 43 14.29 9.32 11.78
CA GLY A 43 14.03 10.46 12.67
C GLY A 43 12.71 10.33 13.43
N ASP A 44 11.77 9.52 12.93
CA ASP A 44 10.47 9.27 13.55
C ASP A 44 9.98 7.84 13.21
N ARG A 45 9.84 6.99 14.24
CA ARG A 45 9.42 5.59 14.10
C ARG A 45 7.91 5.40 14.02
N GLU A 46 7.12 6.44 14.28
CA GLU A 46 5.68 6.43 14.01
C GLU A 46 5.39 6.71 12.53
N VAL A 47 6.37 7.28 11.81
CA VAL A 47 6.27 7.57 10.37
C VAL A 47 7.06 6.58 9.51
N LEU A 48 8.34 6.33 9.83
CA LEU A 48 9.21 5.45 9.06
C LEU A 48 9.94 4.46 9.97
N ARG A 49 9.72 3.17 9.75
CA ARG A 49 10.42 2.10 10.49
C ARG A 49 11.39 1.31 9.63
N ARG A 50 12.32 0.63 10.30
CA ARG A 50 13.25 -0.31 9.68
C ARG A 50 12.55 -1.61 9.31
N VAL A 51 13.14 -2.34 8.38
CA VAL A 51 12.67 -3.68 7.97
C VAL A 51 12.65 -4.67 9.13
N SER A 52 13.52 -4.52 10.13
CA SER A 52 13.58 -5.38 11.32
C SER A 52 12.46 -5.14 12.34
N ASP A 53 11.75 -4.00 12.24
CA ASP A 53 10.64 -3.62 13.12
C ASP A 53 9.56 -2.91 12.29
N PRO A 54 8.89 -3.61 11.35
CA PRO A 54 7.93 -2.97 10.46
C PRO A 54 6.58 -2.72 11.19
N PHE A 55 5.74 -1.86 10.64
CA PHE A 55 4.35 -1.72 11.13
C PHE A 55 3.52 -3.00 10.93
N SER A 56 3.81 -3.73 9.88
CA SER A 56 3.19 -5.01 9.52
C SER A 56 4.21 -5.87 8.80
N ALA A 57 4.16 -7.18 9.00
CA ALA A 57 5.04 -8.13 8.34
C ALA A 57 4.83 -8.18 6.81
N ASP A 58 3.66 -7.77 6.32
CA ASP A 58 3.37 -7.66 4.89
C ASP A 58 2.69 -6.34 4.51
N GLY A 59 2.75 -5.99 3.21
CA GLY A 59 2.20 -4.74 2.67
C GLY A 59 0.67 -4.70 2.55
N GLY A 60 -0.04 -5.73 3.00
CA GLY A 60 -1.49 -5.82 3.05
C GLY A 60 -2.19 -6.03 1.71
N LEU A 61 -1.49 -6.13 0.59
CA LEU A 61 -2.12 -6.42 -0.70
C LEU A 61 -2.31 -7.93 -0.85
N LYS A 62 -3.56 -8.39 -1.02
CA LYS A 62 -3.90 -9.80 -1.22
C LYS A 62 -4.67 -9.98 -2.52
N ARG A 63 -4.46 -11.12 -3.20
CA ARG A 63 -5.23 -11.54 -4.37
C ARG A 63 -6.39 -12.42 -3.92
N LEU A 64 -7.60 -12.13 -4.41
CA LEU A 64 -8.77 -12.97 -4.24
C LEU A 64 -9.08 -13.69 -5.56
N ARG A 65 -9.61 -14.91 -5.45
CA ARG A 65 -10.03 -15.74 -6.61
C ARG A 65 -11.26 -16.55 -6.25
N GLY A 66 -12.21 -16.64 -7.18
CA GLY A 66 -13.43 -17.45 -7.05
C GLY A 66 -14.21 -17.54 -8.35
N ASN A 67 -15.46 -17.96 -8.28
CA ASN A 67 -16.40 -18.00 -9.41
C ASN A 67 -16.68 -16.61 -10.01
N LEU A 68 -16.58 -15.53 -9.22
CA LEU A 68 -16.67 -14.14 -9.68
C LEU A 68 -15.40 -13.65 -10.42
N GLY A 69 -14.35 -14.47 -10.50
CA GLY A 69 -13.12 -14.14 -11.21
C GLY A 69 -11.93 -13.89 -10.28
N ARG A 70 -11.24 -12.76 -10.47
CA ARG A 70 -10.02 -12.38 -9.73
C ARG A 70 -10.10 -10.92 -9.33
N SER A 71 -9.67 -10.60 -8.11
CA SER A 71 -9.58 -9.23 -7.62
C SER A 71 -8.40 -9.07 -6.66
N VAL A 72 -8.22 -7.83 -6.19
CA VAL A 72 -7.24 -7.48 -5.14
C VAL A 72 -7.94 -6.78 -4.00
N ILE A 73 -7.42 -6.96 -2.79
CA ILE A 73 -7.89 -6.28 -1.58
C ILE A 73 -6.69 -5.79 -0.77
N LYS A 74 -6.83 -4.59 -0.19
CA LYS A 74 -5.87 -4.01 0.74
C LYS A 74 -6.37 -4.23 2.17
N VAL A 75 -5.71 -5.12 2.93
CA VAL A 75 -6.10 -5.51 4.30
C VAL A 75 -5.27 -4.84 5.39
N SER A 76 -4.34 -3.93 5.04
CA SER A 76 -3.42 -3.31 6.00
C SER A 76 -4.12 -2.53 7.12
N ALA A 77 -5.33 -2.00 6.84
CA ALA A 77 -6.16 -1.28 7.80
C ALA A 77 -7.47 -2.02 8.14
N VAL A 78 -7.61 -3.28 7.72
CA VAL A 78 -8.80 -4.10 8.00
C VAL A 78 -8.47 -5.03 9.17
N LYS A 79 -9.16 -4.82 10.30
CA LYS A 79 -9.02 -5.66 11.49
C LYS A 79 -9.32 -7.13 11.16
N PRO A 80 -8.63 -8.11 11.76
CA PRO A 80 -8.80 -9.53 11.44
C PRO A 80 -10.27 -9.99 11.41
N GLU A 81 -11.07 -9.54 12.37
CA GLU A 81 -12.50 -9.86 12.50
C GLU A 81 -13.37 -9.34 11.33
N HIS A 82 -12.89 -8.38 10.53
CA HIS A 82 -13.61 -7.82 9.39
C HIS A 82 -13.07 -8.30 8.03
N ARG A 83 -12.17 -9.30 8.01
CA ARG A 83 -11.55 -9.81 6.76
C ARG A 83 -12.38 -10.86 6.04
N VAL A 84 -13.41 -11.40 6.70
CA VAL A 84 -14.34 -12.36 6.12
C VAL A 84 -15.75 -11.82 6.36
N ILE A 85 -16.47 -11.58 5.25
CA ILE A 85 -17.84 -11.09 5.27
C ILE A 85 -18.65 -11.99 4.35
N GLU A 86 -19.75 -12.52 4.87
CA GLU A 86 -20.77 -13.23 4.12
C GLU A 86 -22.10 -12.55 4.39
N ALA A 87 -22.70 -11.95 3.37
CA ALA A 87 -23.93 -11.18 3.48
C ALA A 87 -24.67 -11.13 2.14
N PRO A 88 -25.98 -10.82 2.12
CA PRO A 88 -26.74 -10.63 0.88
C PRO A 88 -26.10 -9.56 -0.03
N ALA A 89 -26.04 -9.84 -1.32
CA ALA A 89 -25.56 -8.86 -2.30
C ALA A 89 -26.63 -7.80 -2.60
N ARG A 90 -26.21 -6.54 -2.73
CA ARG A 90 -27.01 -5.48 -3.31
C ARG A 90 -26.25 -4.85 -4.46
N VAL A 91 -26.84 -4.94 -5.66
CA VAL A 91 -26.18 -4.60 -6.92
C VAL A 91 -26.60 -3.21 -7.39
N PHE A 92 -25.63 -2.42 -7.85
CA PHE A 92 -25.79 -1.08 -8.36
C PHE A 92 -25.03 -0.91 -9.68
N ASP A 93 -25.54 -0.02 -10.52
CA ASP A 93 -24.96 0.30 -11.82
C ASP A 93 -24.06 1.54 -11.79
N SER A 94 -24.03 2.30 -10.69
CA SER A 94 -23.15 3.46 -10.52
C SER A 94 -22.87 3.75 -9.04
N GLN A 95 -21.83 4.55 -8.78
CA GLN A 95 -21.49 5.00 -7.43
C GLN A 95 -22.57 5.93 -6.85
N GLU A 96 -23.22 6.75 -7.67
CA GLU A 96 -24.28 7.68 -7.26
C GLU A 96 -25.50 6.92 -6.73
N ALA A 97 -25.87 5.79 -7.35
CA ALA A 97 -26.97 4.95 -6.89
C ALA A 97 -26.71 4.34 -5.51
N VAL A 98 -25.46 4.01 -5.19
CA VAL A 98 -25.07 3.56 -3.84
C VAL A 98 -25.30 4.67 -2.82
N LEU A 99 -24.87 5.90 -3.14
CA LEU A 99 -25.04 7.06 -2.24
C LEU A 99 -26.51 7.36 -1.97
N GLN A 100 -27.37 7.29 -2.99
CA GLN A 100 -28.81 7.47 -2.83
C GLN A 100 -29.43 6.41 -1.91
N ALA A 101 -29.11 5.13 -2.13
CA ALA A 101 -29.60 4.04 -1.28
C ALA A 101 -29.08 4.12 0.17
N PHE A 102 -27.84 4.61 0.36
CA PHE A 102 -27.30 4.89 1.68
C PHE A 102 -28.11 6.00 2.39
N GLN A 103 -28.36 7.12 1.70
CA GLN A 103 -29.12 8.26 2.24
C GLN A 103 -30.58 7.90 2.57
N ALA A 104 -31.18 6.99 1.79
CA ALA A 104 -32.52 6.46 2.04
C ALA A 104 -32.56 5.41 3.18
N GLY A 105 -31.44 5.11 3.84
CA GLY A 105 -31.35 4.17 4.96
C GLY A 105 -31.41 2.70 4.55
N GLU A 106 -31.33 2.40 3.26
CA GLU A 106 -31.59 1.06 2.75
C GLU A 106 -30.39 0.09 2.87
N LEU A 107 -29.26 0.60 3.37
CA LEU A 107 -28.01 -0.15 3.59
C LEU A 107 -27.73 -0.39 5.09
N ALA A 108 -28.66 -0.06 5.99
CA ALA A 108 -28.54 -0.26 7.44
C ALA A 108 -28.75 -1.75 7.84
N ARG A 109 -27.90 -2.63 7.32
CA ARG A 109 -27.89 -4.09 7.54
C ARG A 109 -26.59 -4.69 7.01
N ASP A 110 -26.35 -5.97 7.29
CA ASP A 110 -25.27 -6.71 6.63
C ASP A 110 -25.56 -6.81 5.12
N VAL A 111 -24.62 -6.33 4.31
CA VAL A 111 -24.76 -6.29 2.85
C VAL A 111 -23.39 -6.30 2.18
N VAL A 112 -23.28 -7.03 1.06
CA VAL A 112 -22.19 -6.87 0.10
C VAL A 112 -22.64 -5.92 -1.01
N VAL A 113 -22.12 -4.70 -1.01
CA VAL A 113 -22.41 -3.71 -2.07
C VAL A 113 -21.60 -4.05 -3.31
N VAL A 114 -22.28 -4.32 -4.42
CA VAL A 114 -21.67 -4.63 -5.72
C VAL A 114 -21.94 -3.49 -6.68
N VAL A 115 -20.89 -2.84 -7.19
CA VAL A 115 -20.97 -1.80 -8.23
C VAL A 115 -20.27 -2.35 -9.47
N ARG A 116 -20.97 -2.44 -10.61
CA ARG A 116 -20.54 -3.29 -11.74
C ARG A 116 -20.12 -2.56 -13.02
N PHE A 117 -20.15 -1.23 -13.07
CA PHE A 117 -19.74 -0.41 -14.23
C PHE A 117 -18.90 0.79 -13.80
#